data_AF-A0A3N9XK03-F1
#
_entry.id   AF-A0A3N9XK03-F1
#
_cell.length_a   1.000
_cell.length_b   1.000
_cell.length_c   1.000
_cell.angle_alpha   90.00
_cell.angle_beta   90.00
_cell.angle_gamma   90.00
#
_symmetry.space_group_name_H-M   'P 1'
#
loop_
_entity.id
_entity.type
_entity.pdbx_description
1 polymer ?
#
loop_
_entity_poly.entity_id
_entity_poly.type
_entity_poly.pdbx_seq_one_letter_code
_entity_poly.pdbx_strand_id
1 'polypeptide(L)'
;MREFTTSARVAESGDDKKLPDVKFKLDKVKMVCRAPKDAQLAYLMAAASSSRTEADQVAAVLDFFEQTLDPPSLAVFKRRLLNTNDDFDFSDAMAIFQYVCEEWSARPTGSGSDS
;
A
#
# COMPACT_ATOMS: atom_id res chain seq x y z
N MET A 1 -14.01 34.15 9.38
CA MET A 1 -13.22 33.04 8.81
C MET A 1 -13.17 31.93 9.85
N ARG A 2 -13.41 30.67 9.49
CA ARG A 2 -13.39 29.55 10.44
C ARG A 2 -12.01 28.89 10.36
N GLU A 3 -11.29 28.86 11.47
CA GLU A 3 -9.95 28.26 11.56
C GLU A 3 -10.07 26.81 12.00
N PHE A 4 -9.29 25.92 11.37
CA PHE A 4 -9.25 24.49 11.69
C PHE A 4 -7.85 24.13 12.18
N THR A 5 -7.71 23.73 13.44
CA THR A 5 -6.44 23.26 14.03
C THR A 5 -6.45 21.74 14.11
N THR A 6 -5.49 21.08 13.45
CA THR A 6 -5.41 19.61 13.37
C THR A 6 -4.31 19.01 14.24
N SER A 7 -3.36 19.83 14.71
CA SER A 7 -2.16 19.41 15.44
C SER A 7 -2.41 19.03 16.92
N ALA A 8 -3.49 19.54 17.53
CA ALA A 8 -3.79 19.33 18.94
C ALA A 8 -4.29 17.91 19.28
N ARG A 9 -4.81 17.15 18.29
CA ARG A 9 -5.34 15.79 18.51
C ARG A 9 -4.27 14.73 18.81
N VAL A 10 -3.00 15.00 18.50
CA VAL A 10 -1.90 14.03 18.66
C VAL A 10 -1.54 13.81 20.15
N ALA A 11 -1.88 14.75 21.04
CA ALA A 11 -1.50 14.68 22.45
C ALA A 11 -2.40 13.79 23.33
N GLU A 12 -3.60 13.41 22.86
CA GLU A 12 -4.58 12.67 23.68
C GLU A 12 -4.92 11.26 23.12
N SER A 13 -4.25 10.82 22.06
CA SER A 13 -4.48 9.48 21.50
C SER A 13 -3.57 8.47 22.21
N GLY A 14 -4.08 7.85 23.27
CA GLY A 14 -3.39 6.75 23.97
C GLY A 14 -3.12 5.59 23.02
N ASP A 15 -1.89 5.08 23.03
CA ASP A 15 -1.44 3.76 22.56
C ASP A 15 -2.09 3.13 21.31
N ASP A 16 -2.54 3.94 20.35
CA ASP A 16 -2.86 3.47 19.00
C ASP A 16 -1.55 3.02 18.34
N LYS A 17 -1.31 1.71 18.32
CA LYS A 17 -0.21 1.09 17.58
C LYS A 17 -0.33 1.47 16.12
N LYS A 18 0.43 2.50 15.71
CA LYS A 18 0.60 2.84 14.29
C LYS A 18 1.02 1.58 13.54
N LEU A 19 0.34 1.32 12.42
CA LEU A 19 0.74 0.29 11.48
C LEU A 19 2.21 0.53 11.05
N PRO A 20 3.03 -0.53 10.97
CA PRO A 20 4.43 -0.39 10.57
C PRO A 20 4.54 -0.15 9.06
N ASP A 21 5.62 0.49 8.63
CA ASP A 21 5.97 0.53 7.21
C ASP A 21 6.29 -0.88 6.71
N VAL A 22 5.77 -1.23 5.53
CA VAL A 22 6.03 -2.53 4.89
C VAL A 22 7.22 -2.39 3.94
N LYS A 23 8.21 -3.28 4.11
CA LYS A 23 9.44 -3.29 3.31
C LYS A 23 9.49 -4.57 2.50
N PHE A 24 9.73 -4.45 1.20
CA PHE A 24 9.85 -5.59 0.30
C PHE A 24 10.96 -5.36 -0.72
N LYS A 25 11.27 -6.39 -1.53
CA LYS A 25 12.22 -6.27 -2.64
C LYS A 25 11.49 -6.45 -3.96
N LEU A 26 11.71 -5.53 -4.89
CA LEU A 26 11.30 -5.63 -6.28
C LEU A 26 12.56 -5.74 -7.12
N ASP A 27 12.86 -6.94 -7.63
CA ASP A 27 14.08 -7.25 -8.39
C ASP A 27 15.36 -6.70 -7.77
N LYS A 28 15.58 -7.05 -6.51
CA LYS A 28 16.72 -6.65 -5.66
C LYS A 28 16.71 -5.17 -5.23
N VAL A 29 15.80 -4.35 -5.74
CA VAL A 29 15.58 -2.99 -5.25
C VAL A 29 14.76 -3.03 -3.97
N LYS A 30 15.23 -2.35 -2.91
CA LYS A 30 14.48 -2.22 -1.66
C LYS A 30 13.36 -1.20 -1.84
N MET A 31 12.13 -1.61 -1.54
CA MET A 31 10.93 -0.80 -1.65
C MET A 31 10.32 -0.60 -0.25
N VAL A 32 9.67 0.55 -0.05
CA VAL A 32 9.02 0.89 1.22
C VAL A 32 7.63 1.44 0.96
N CYS A 33 6.61 0.77 1.50
CA CYS A 33 5.25 1.29 1.65
C CYS A 33 5.09 1.87 3.05
N ARG A 34 4.79 3.16 3.12
CA ARG A 34 4.44 3.85 4.36
C ARG A 34 3.03 3.51 4.77
N ALA A 35 2.86 3.21 6.05
CA ALA A 35 1.54 2.93 6.60
C ALA A 35 0.60 4.14 6.44
N PRO A 36 -0.53 4.01 5.73
CA PRO A 36 -1.55 5.04 5.72
C PRO A 36 -2.31 5.05 7.07
N LYS A 37 -3.15 6.06 7.28
CA LYS A 37 -4.09 6.05 8.42
C LYS A 37 -5.15 4.96 8.20
N ASP A 38 -5.71 4.42 9.28
CA ASP A 38 -6.67 3.31 9.23
C ASP A 38 -7.86 3.56 8.29
N ALA A 39 -8.45 4.78 8.33
CA ALA A 39 -9.55 5.15 7.44
C ALA A 39 -9.13 5.13 5.95
N GLN A 40 -7.89 5.52 5.66
CA GLN A 40 -7.35 5.50 4.30
C GLN A 40 -7.06 4.06 3.85
N LEU A 41 -6.55 3.21 4.75
CA LEU A 41 -6.36 1.79 4.46
C LEU A 41 -7.71 1.10 4.14
N ALA A 42 -8.72 1.31 4.98
CA ALA A 42 -10.05 0.73 4.77
C ALA A 42 -10.67 1.18 3.43
N TYR A 43 -10.52 2.47 3.08
CA TYR A 43 -10.95 2.99 1.79
C TYR A 43 -10.24 2.30 0.62
N LEU A 44 -8.92 2.19 0.67
CA LEU A 44 -8.11 1.56 -0.39
C LEU A 44 -8.45 0.07 -0.56
N MET A 45 -8.65 -0.66 0.55
CA MET A 45 -9.08 -2.06 0.52
C MET A 45 -10.48 -2.23 -0.11
N ALA A 46 -11.42 -1.33 0.21
CA ALA A 46 -12.75 -1.36 -0.38
C ALA A 46 -12.73 -1.00 -1.88
N ALA A 47 -11.84 -0.09 -2.29
CA ALA A 47 -11.68 0.31 -3.69
C ALA A 47 -11.09 -0.82 -4.56
N ALA A 48 -10.17 -1.61 -4.03
CA ALA A 48 -9.57 -2.75 -4.72
C ALA A 48 -10.37 -4.07 -4.65
N SER A 49 -11.59 -4.03 -4.10
CA SER A 49 -12.45 -5.22 -3.96
C SER A 49 -12.78 -5.86 -5.31
N SER A 50 -12.81 -7.20 -5.36
CA SER A 50 -13.11 -8.00 -6.56
C SER A 50 -14.52 -7.79 -7.12
N SER A 51 -15.40 -7.10 -6.39
CA SER A 51 -16.73 -6.68 -6.85
C SER A 51 -16.72 -5.46 -7.79
N ARG A 52 -15.56 -4.81 -7.98
CA ARG A 52 -15.37 -3.67 -8.89
C ARG A 52 -14.98 -4.13 -10.29
N THR A 53 -15.15 -3.25 -11.28
CA THR A 53 -14.65 -3.52 -12.64
C THR A 53 -13.13 -3.64 -12.64
N GLU A 54 -12.56 -4.36 -13.61
CA GLU A 54 -11.10 -4.52 -13.72
C GLU A 54 -10.39 -3.16 -13.84
N ALA A 55 -10.95 -2.23 -14.63
CA ALA A 55 -10.40 -0.89 -14.78
C ALA A 55 -10.39 -0.11 -13.46
N ASP A 56 -11.44 -0.23 -12.65
CA ASP A 56 -11.50 0.39 -11.32
C ASP A 56 -10.49 -0.22 -10.36
N GLN A 57 -10.29 -1.55 -10.42
CA GLN A 57 -9.27 -2.23 -9.61
C GLN A 57 -7.87 -1.78 -10.00
N VAL A 58 -7.60 -1.63 -11.30
CA VAL A 58 -6.32 -1.11 -11.80
C VAL A 58 -6.06 0.29 -11.27
N ALA A 59 -7.03 1.19 -11.42
CA ALA A 59 -6.91 2.55 -10.91
C ALA A 59 -6.67 2.57 -9.39
N ALA A 60 -7.43 1.78 -8.63
CA ALA A 60 -7.31 1.72 -7.17
C ALA A 60 -5.93 1.23 -6.69
N VAL A 61 -5.37 0.22 -7.35
CA VAL A 61 -4.04 -0.32 -7.02
C VAL A 61 -2.94 0.67 -7.38
N LEU A 62 -3.04 1.36 -8.52
CA LEU A 62 -2.07 2.40 -8.88
C LEU A 62 -2.12 3.59 -7.91
N ASP A 63 -3.33 4.06 -7.57
CA ASP A 63 -3.54 5.11 -6.56
C ASP A 63 -3.02 4.70 -5.19
N PHE A 64 -3.20 3.44 -4.79
CA PHE A 64 -2.64 2.90 -3.55
C PHE A 64 -1.12 3.07 -3.51
N PHE A 65 -0.42 2.65 -4.57
CA PHE A 65 1.05 2.75 -4.61
C PHE A 65 1.53 4.19 -4.70
N GLU A 66 0.82 5.06 -5.39
CA GLU A 66 1.12 6.49 -5.43
C GLU A 66 1.04 7.16 -4.05
N GLN A 67 0.11 6.70 -3.21
CA GLN A 67 -0.09 7.25 -1.87
C GLN A 67 0.81 6.63 -0.80
N THR A 68 1.20 5.36 -0.97
CA THR A 68 1.88 4.59 0.06
C THR A 68 3.37 4.41 -0.18
N LEU A 69 3.84 4.29 -1.43
CA LEU A 69 5.27 4.15 -1.68
C LEU A 69 6.01 5.42 -1.26
N ASP A 70 7.16 5.25 -0.62
CA ASP A 70 8.06 6.37 -0.43
C ASP A 70 8.56 6.91 -1.78
N PRO A 71 8.99 8.18 -1.86
CA PRO A 71 9.29 8.80 -3.16
C PRO A 71 10.33 8.04 -4.02
N PRO A 72 11.43 7.50 -3.44
CA PRO A 72 12.37 6.66 -4.19
C PRO A 72 11.73 5.38 -4.74
N SER A 73 10.93 4.68 -3.93
CA SER A 73 10.26 3.45 -4.36
C SER A 73 9.22 3.74 -5.45
N LEU A 74 8.45 4.82 -5.31
CA LEU A 74 7.45 5.24 -6.31
C LEU A 74 8.10 5.53 -7.67
N ALA A 75 9.26 6.18 -7.68
CA ALA A 75 9.99 6.47 -8.91
C ALA A 75 10.43 5.19 -9.63
N VAL A 76 10.89 4.17 -8.88
CA VAL A 76 11.24 2.86 -9.44
C VAL A 76 9.99 2.17 -9.98
N PHE A 77 8.91 2.14 -9.21
CA PHE A 77 7.65 1.50 -9.57
C PHE A 77 7.07 2.08 -10.87
N LYS A 78 6.93 3.42 -10.94
CA LYS A 78 6.45 4.11 -12.15
C LYS A 78 7.36 3.88 -13.36
N ARG A 79 8.68 3.88 -13.17
CA ARG A 79 9.63 3.61 -14.27
C ARG A 79 9.44 2.23 -14.89
N ARG A 80 9.16 1.21 -14.07
CA ARG A 80 8.95 -0.16 -14.54
C ARG A 80 7.63 -0.30 -15.30
N LEU A 81 6.53 0.21 -14.74
CA LEU A 81 5.22 0.19 -15.40
C LEU A 81 5.20 0.89 -16.77
N LEU A 82 6.03 1.92 -16.95
CA LEU A 82 6.12 2.68 -18.19
C LEU A 82 7.18 2.13 -19.17
N ASN A 83 7.90 1.07 -18.80
CA ASN A 83 8.90 0.45 -19.66
C ASN A 83 8.30 -0.76 -20.38
N THR A 84 8.04 -0.62 -21.68
CA THR A 84 7.43 -1.69 -22.50
C THR A 84 8.32 -2.93 -22.70
N ASN A 85 9.60 -2.85 -22.31
CA ASN A 85 10.53 -3.99 -22.34
C ASN A 85 10.79 -4.57 -20.94
N ASP A 86 10.04 -4.12 -19.93
CA ASP A 86 10.07 -4.69 -18.58
C ASP A 86 8.95 -5.73 -18.48
N ASP A 87 9.23 -6.85 -17.79
CA ASP A 87 8.24 -7.91 -17.56
C ASP A 87 7.27 -7.57 -16.42
N PHE A 88 7.55 -6.50 -15.65
CA PHE A 88 6.69 -6.05 -14.55
C PHE A 88 5.34 -5.54 -15.05
N ASP A 89 4.26 -6.20 -14.63
CA ASP A 89 2.92 -5.88 -15.08
C ASP A 89 1.94 -5.61 -13.92
N PHE A 90 0.67 -5.47 -14.28
CA PHE A 90 -0.38 -5.21 -13.30
C PHE A 90 -0.62 -6.38 -12.35
N SER A 91 -0.43 -7.62 -12.80
CA SER A 91 -0.63 -8.81 -11.96
C SER A 91 0.40 -8.86 -10.82
N ASP A 92 1.65 -8.48 -11.11
CA ASP A 92 2.69 -8.31 -10.08
C ASP A 92 2.34 -7.19 -9.10
N ALA A 93 1.87 -6.04 -9.60
CA ALA A 93 1.42 -4.93 -8.77
C ALA A 93 0.28 -5.33 -7.83
N MET A 94 -0.70 -6.08 -8.33
CA MET A 94 -1.81 -6.61 -7.52
C MET A 94 -1.33 -7.57 -6.43
N ALA A 95 -0.37 -8.45 -6.74
CA ALA A 95 0.21 -9.36 -5.75
C ALA A 95 0.95 -8.61 -4.62
N ILE A 96 1.71 -7.57 -4.97
CA ILE A 96 2.38 -6.70 -3.99
C ILE A 96 1.33 -5.96 -3.14
N PHE A 97 0.26 -5.45 -3.75
CA PHE A 97 -0.82 -4.77 -3.04
C PHE A 97 -1.45 -5.68 -1.99
N GLN A 98 -1.80 -6.92 -2.38
CA GLN A 98 -2.36 -7.92 -1.47
C GLN A 98 -1.41 -8.22 -0.30
N TYR A 99 -0.13 -8.46 -0.58
CA TYR A 99 0.89 -8.67 0.44
C TYR A 99 0.95 -7.50 1.45
N VAL A 100 1.00 -6.26 0.96
CA VAL A 100 1.08 -5.07 1.84
C VAL A 100 -0.19 -4.93 2.69
N CYS A 101 -1.37 -5.19 2.11
CA CYS A 101 -2.63 -5.20 2.85
C CYS A 101 -2.69 -6.31 3.92
N GLU A 102 -2.13 -7.49 3.64
CA GLU A 102 -2.05 -8.58 4.61
C GLU A 102 -1.20 -8.21 5.82
N GLU A 103 0.00 -7.67 5.58
CA GLU A 103 0.91 -7.19 6.63
C GLU A 103 0.25 -6.14 7.54
N TRP A 104 -0.53 -5.22 6.97
CA TRP A 104 -1.26 -4.20 7.75
C TRP A 104 -2.53 -4.71 8.43
N SER A 105 -3.20 -5.71 7.87
CA SER A 105 -4.44 -6.25 8.44
C SER A 105 -4.22 -7.22 9.60
N ALA A 106 -2.96 -7.51 9.95
CA ALA A 106 -2.57 -8.44 11.02
C ALA A 106 -3.23 -9.84 10.90
N ARG A 107 -3.63 -10.27 9.69
CA ARG A 107 -3.96 -11.67 9.46
C ARG A 107 -2.64 -12.43 9.38
N PRO A 108 -2.36 -13.38 10.29
CA PRO A 108 -1.24 -14.28 10.10
C PRO A 108 -1.56 -15.12 8.85
N THR A 109 -0.87 -14.88 7.74
CA THR A 109 -0.70 -15.95 6.77
C THR A 109 0.20 -16.97 7.45
N GLY A 110 -0.42 -18.04 7.95
CA GLY A 110 0.30 -19.27 8.25
C GLY A 110 0.86 -19.82 6.94
N SER A 111 1.96 -19.26 6.46
CA SER A 111 2.87 -19.97 5.56
C SER A 111 4.06 -20.43 6.40
N GLY A 112 3.74 -21.29 7.37
CA GLY A 112 4.70 -22.26 7.87
C GLY A 112 4.76 -23.40 6.86
N SER A 113 5.59 -23.26 5.82
CA SER A 113 6.20 -24.43 5.20
C SER A 113 7.44 -24.77 6.02
N ASP A 114 7.19 -25.41 7.15
CA ASP A 114 8.14 -26.28 7.82
C ASP A 114 7.66 -27.71 7.54
N SER A 115 8.18 -28.32 6.47
CA SER A 115 8.26 -29.76 6.20
C SER A 115 9.02 -30.00 4.90
#